data_AF-A0A0V8DVU4-F1
#
_entry.id   AF-A0A0V8DVU4-F1
#
_cell.length_a   1.000
_cell.length_b   1.000
_cell.length_c   1.000
_cell.angle_alpha   90.00
_cell.angle_beta   90.00
_cell.angle_gamma   90.00
#
_symmetry.space_group_name_H-M   'P 1'
#
loop_
_entity.id
_entity.type
_entity.pdbx_description
1 polymer ?
#
loop_
_entity_poly.entity_id
_entity_poly.type
_entity_poly.pdbx_seq_one_letter_code
_entity_poly.pdbx_strand_id
1 'polypeptide(L)'
;MALALEKERLFFQIYQSLEKELLGMTDYIHFSENNLDVYSVKLANFILRANVESESLLKELFKRTEHYKGLTKKEKNLELENNTYTEVNEVYKLDKKTIYIASEIFYFQDKYSEPFIPFKYKKNGKDSHKIYNSIKHDKVNNLKKADLETAINMLGTLFVLNLCFYPELAYKEDNERSKIFRGRKAFIEPLFLSGISEIDKLDKDEVEEYFESCSYYEWIQYPELINPREYALKEINFMLKNYKDETNRTLDELLKSKWKKGRIIESGNYPFLLSVPVIYPNNAKNISMLHNEAEKFYLALEEERNIK
;
A
#
# COMPACT_ATOMS: atom_id res chain seq x y z
N MET A 1 3.52 -26.77 -3.17
CA MET A 1 2.25 -26.04 -2.97
C MET A 1 1.78 -26.11 -1.51
N ALA A 2 1.58 -27.30 -0.93
CA ALA A 2 1.16 -27.44 0.49
C ALA A 2 2.09 -26.75 1.52
N LEU A 3 3.42 -26.93 1.40
CA LEU A 3 4.39 -26.32 2.32
C LEU A 3 4.45 -24.78 2.22
N ALA A 4 4.17 -24.21 1.05
CA ALA A 4 4.15 -22.75 0.87
C ALA A 4 2.94 -22.13 1.58
N LEU A 5 1.78 -22.74 1.38
CA LEU A 5 0.53 -22.36 2.06
C LEU A 5 0.63 -22.52 3.58
N GLU A 6 1.32 -23.56 4.05
CA GLU A 6 1.56 -23.79 5.48
C GLU A 6 2.40 -22.66 6.10
N LYS A 7 3.49 -22.25 5.43
CA LYS A 7 4.31 -21.12 5.87
C LYS A 7 3.54 -19.80 5.91
N GLU A 8 2.76 -19.53 4.87
CA GLU A 8 1.93 -18.32 4.78
C GLU A 8 0.93 -18.24 5.92
N ARG A 9 0.25 -19.36 6.23
CA ARG A 9 -0.65 -19.45 7.37
C ARG A 9 0.08 -19.28 8.70
N LEU A 10 1.24 -19.90 8.87
CA LEU A 10 2.01 -19.84 10.12
C LEU A 10 2.45 -18.41 10.45
N PHE A 11 3.07 -17.70 9.50
CA PHE A 11 3.52 -16.32 9.75
C PHE A 11 2.35 -15.39 10.10
N PHE A 12 1.23 -15.53 9.39
CA PHE A 12 0.09 -14.68 9.65
C PHE A 12 -0.61 -15.02 10.97
N GLN A 13 -0.67 -16.30 11.37
CA GLN A 13 -1.15 -16.70 12.70
C GLN A 13 -0.29 -16.12 13.82
N ILE A 14 1.04 -16.12 13.66
CA ILE A 14 1.96 -15.50 14.61
C ILE A 14 1.73 -13.99 14.68
N TYR A 15 1.54 -13.34 13.53
CA TYR A 15 1.17 -11.92 13.47
C TYR A 15 -0.14 -11.65 14.22
N GLN A 16 -1.20 -12.44 14.01
CA GLN A 16 -2.48 -12.28 14.71
C GLN A 16 -2.35 -12.47 16.23
N SER A 17 -1.47 -13.37 16.67
CA SER A 17 -1.16 -13.55 18.09
C SER A 17 -0.50 -12.31 18.69
N LEU A 18 0.50 -11.74 18.00
CA LEU A 18 1.13 -10.47 18.38
C LEU A 18 0.11 -9.31 18.36
N GLU A 19 -0.71 -9.22 17.32
CA GLU A 19 -1.76 -8.21 17.21
C GLU A 19 -2.73 -8.28 18.40
N LYS A 20 -3.21 -9.48 18.75
CA LYS A 20 -4.07 -9.70 19.91
C LYS A 20 -3.39 -9.28 21.21
N GLU A 21 -2.10 -9.54 21.36
CA GLU A 21 -1.34 -9.12 22.53
C GLU A 21 -1.23 -7.59 22.63
N LEU A 22 -0.96 -6.89 21.52
CA LEU A 22 -0.89 -5.43 21.51
C LEU A 22 -2.27 -4.80 21.78
N LEU A 23 -3.34 -5.34 21.19
CA LEU A 23 -4.72 -4.96 21.51
C LEU A 23 -5.01 -5.16 23.00
N GLY A 24 -4.59 -6.28 23.60
CA GLY A 24 -4.78 -6.50 25.04
C GLY A 24 -4.01 -5.50 25.93
N MET A 25 -3.05 -4.74 25.40
CA MET A 25 -2.39 -3.68 26.17
C MET A 25 -3.25 -2.42 26.29
N THR A 26 -4.30 -2.25 25.46
CA THR A 26 -5.23 -1.11 25.59
C THR A 26 -5.99 -1.10 26.91
N ASP A 27 -6.11 -2.28 27.55
CA ASP A 27 -6.74 -2.42 28.88
C ASP A 27 -5.97 -1.70 29.99
N TYR A 28 -4.67 -1.43 29.77
CA TYR A 28 -3.77 -0.87 30.78
C TYR A 28 -3.11 0.44 30.35
N ILE A 29 -2.96 0.65 29.04
CA ILE A 29 -2.36 1.85 28.45
C ILE A 29 -3.39 2.46 27.51
N HIS A 30 -3.78 3.70 27.75
CA HIS A 30 -4.63 4.42 26.81
C HIS A 30 -3.82 4.81 25.56
N PHE A 31 -4.08 4.18 24.42
CA PHE A 31 -3.33 4.43 23.19
C PHE A 31 -3.74 5.78 22.60
N SER A 32 -2.95 6.80 22.93
CA SER A 32 -3.08 8.20 22.51
C SER A 32 -1.68 8.80 22.41
N GLU A 33 -1.55 9.98 21.82
CA GLU A 33 -0.28 10.70 21.68
C GLU A 33 0.46 10.86 23.01
N ASN A 34 -0.29 11.12 24.08
CA ASN A 34 0.23 11.36 25.42
C ASN A 34 0.94 10.15 26.03
N ASN A 35 0.71 8.94 25.50
CA ASN A 35 1.24 7.69 26.05
C ASN A 35 2.17 6.96 25.08
N LEU A 36 2.58 7.59 23.97
CA LEU A 36 3.46 6.97 22.97
C LEU A 36 4.83 6.57 23.53
N ASP A 37 5.34 7.32 24.50
CA ASP A 37 6.62 7.11 25.15
C ASP A 37 6.55 6.19 26.38
N VAL A 38 5.36 5.70 26.75
CA VAL A 38 5.17 4.70 27.80
C VAL A 38 5.94 3.44 27.41
N TYR A 39 6.90 3.07 28.26
CA TYR A 39 7.76 1.90 28.06
C TYR A 39 7.54 0.86 29.16
N SER A 40 7.74 -0.40 28.81
CA SER A 40 7.61 -1.50 29.78
C SER A 40 8.40 -2.73 29.37
N VAL A 41 8.64 -3.63 30.32
CA VAL A 41 9.23 -4.94 30.03
C VAL A 41 8.33 -5.75 29.09
N LYS A 42 7.01 -5.57 29.19
CA LYS A 42 6.02 -6.20 28.30
C LYS A 42 6.22 -5.74 26.85
N LEU A 43 6.36 -4.43 26.64
CA LEU A 43 6.65 -3.84 25.32
C LEU A 43 8.03 -4.28 24.81
N ALA A 44 9.04 -4.37 25.68
CA ALA A 44 10.36 -4.87 25.29
C ALA A 44 10.32 -6.30 24.76
N ASN A 45 9.64 -7.19 25.48
CA ASN A 45 9.47 -8.58 25.05
C ASN A 45 8.64 -8.68 23.76
N PHE A 46 7.59 -7.86 23.63
CA PHE A 46 6.79 -7.76 22.42
C PHE A 46 7.63 -7.37 21.20
N ILE A 47 8.41 -6.29 21.31
CA ILE A 47 9.28 -5.78 20.25
C ILE A 47 10.32 -6.83 19.83
N LEU A 48 10.95 -7.51 20.80
CA LEU A 48 11.93 -8.57 20.51
C LEU A 48 11.31 -9.70 19.68
N ARG A 49 10.12 -10.18 20.06
CA ARG A 49 9.43 -11.25 19.31
C ARG A 49 9.02 -10.76 17.92
N ALA A 50 8.40 -9.59 17.81
CA ALA A 50 7.98 -9.05 16.52
C ALA A 50 9.15 -8.84 15.55
N ASN A 51 10.33 -8.46 16.07
CA ASN A 51 11.54 -8.31 15.24
C ASN A 51 12.09 -9.66 14.76
N VAL A 52 12.12 -10.69 15.61
CA VAL A 52 12.53 -12.05 15.22
C VAL A 52 11.64 -12.59 14.09
N GLU A 53 10.33 -12.35 14.15
CA GLU A 53 9.42 -12.72 13.07
C GLU A 53 9.65 -11.89 11.80
N SER A 54 9.99 -10.61 11.94
CA SER A 54 10.34 -9.74 10.81
C SER A 54 11.62 -10.22 10.11
N GLU A 55 12.66 -10.58 10.87
CA GLU A 55 13.91 -11.16 10.34
C GLU A 55 13.64 -12.47 9.60
N SER A 56 12.76 -13.32 10.15
CA SER A 56 12.38 -14.59 9.53
C SER A 56 11.62 -14.40 8.22
N LEU A 57 10.67 -13.46 8.19
CA LEU A 57 9.92 -13.11 6.97
C LEU A 57 10.81 -12.47 5.91
N LEU A 58 11.73 -11.56 6.29
CA LEU A 58 12.70 -10.97 5.36
C LEU A 58 13.54 -12.06 4.68
N LYS A 59 14.00 -13.07 5.42
CA LYS A 59 14.72 -14.21 4.84
C LYS A 59 13.86 -15.02 3.88
N GLU A 60 12.60 -15.25 4.20
CA GLU A 60 11.69 -15.99 3.31
C GLU A 60 11.33 -15.18 2.05
N LEU A 61 11.18 -13.85 2.15
CA LEU A 61 11.03 -12.96 1.00
C LEU A 61 12.29 -12.90 0.16
N PHE A 62 13.47 -12.83 0.77
CA PHE A 62 14.75 -12.85 0.06
C PHE A 62 14.89 -14.11 -0.79
N LYS A 63 14.47 -15.28 -0.27
CA LYS A 63 14.46 -16.53 -1.04
C LYS A 63 13.59 -16.48 -2.31
N ARG A 64 12.64 -15.54 -2.40
CA ARG A 64 11.76 -15.35 -3.57
C ARG A 64 12.38 -14.42 -4.63
N THR A 65 13.47 -13.70 -4.34
CA THR A 65 14.09 -12.76 -5.28
C THR A 65 14.93 -13.46 -6.35
N GLU A 66 15.08 -12.82 -7.52
CA GLU A 66 15.97 -13.31 -8.58
C GLU A 66 17.44 -13.33 -8.15
N HIS A 67 17.84 -12.35 -7.32
CA HIS A 67 19.16 -12.32 -6.71
C HIS A 67 19.46 -13.65 -6.00
N TYR A 68 18.59 -14.07 -5.07
CA TYR A 68 18.79 -15.32 -4.34
C TYR A 68 18.83 -16.55 -5.26
N LYS A 69 18.00 -16.58 -6.32
CA LYS A 69 17.99 -17.70 -7.27
C LYS A 69 19.33 -17.84 -8.00
N GLY A 70 19.98 -16.71 -8.32
CA GLY A 70 21.28 -16.66 -9.00
C GLY A 70 22.48 -17.07 -8.15
N LEU A 71 22.35 -17.13 -6.82
CA LEU A 71 23.46 -17.47 -5.91
C LEU A 71 23.80 -18.96 -5.88
N THR A 72 25.07 -19.27 -5.68
CA THR A 72 25.54 -20.63 -5.35
C THR A 72 25.07 -21.05 -3.95
N LYS A 73 25.16 -22.35 -3.64
CA LYS A 73 24.73 -22.88 -2.33
C LYS A 73 25.51 -22.26 -1.15
N LYS A 74 26.79 -21.93 -1.33
CA LYS A 74 27.62 -21.31 -0.30
C LYS A 74 27.23 -19.86 -0.06
N GLU A 75 26.99 -19.10 -1.14
CA GLU A 75 26.58 -17.70 -1.08
C GLU A 75 25.19 -17.54 -0.47
N LYS A 76 24.25 -18.44 -0.79
CA LYS A 76 22.90 -18.45 -0.20
C LYS A 76 22.91 -18.43 1.32
N ASN A 77 23.75 -19.25 1.95
CA ASN A 77 23.84 -19.31 3.41
C ASN A 77 24.45 -18.04 3.98
N LEU A 78 25.50 -17.51 3.35
CA LEU A 78 26.17 -16.29 3.78
C LEU A 78 25.22 -15.08 3.69
N GLU A 79 24.49 -14.93 2.59
CA GLU A 79 23.57 -13.80 2.41
C GLU A 79 22.34 -13.87 3.33
N LEU A 80 21.87 -15.08 3.67
CA LEU A 80 20.82 -15.27 4.67
C LEU A 80 21.27 -14.94 6.10
N GLU A 81 22.56 -14.94 6.37
CA GLU A 81 23.16 -14.47 7.63
C GLU A 81 23.41 -12.96 7.61
N ASN A 82 23.57 -12.38 6.42
CA ASN A 82 23.71 -10.94 6.20
C ASN A 82 22.35 -10.19 6.16
N ASN A 83 22.43 -8.88 5.98
CA ASN A 83 21.27 -7.99 5.97
C ASN A 83 20.42 -8.16 4.69
N THR A 84 19.47 -9.10 4.74
CA THR A 84 18.49 -9.36 3.67
C THR A 84 17.56 -8.19 3.34
N TYR A 85 17.50 -7.15 4.18
CA TYR A 85 16.59 -6.02 3.97
C TYR A 85 16.83 -5.28 2.66
N THR A 86 18.08 -5.02 2.29
CA THR A 86 18.41 -4.20 1.09
C THR A 86 17.82 -4.82 -0.17
N GLU A 87 18.12 -6.09 -0.40
CA GLU A 87 17.64 -6.87 -1.55
C GLU A 87 16.12 -7.01 -1.58
N VAL A 88 15.51 -7.27 -0.42
CA VAL A 88 14.04 -7.35 -0.32
C VAL A 88 13.40 -5.98 -0.57
N ASN A 89 14.00 -4.89 -0.07
CA ASN A 89 13.49 -3.55 -0.27
C ASN A 89 13.56 -3.12 -1.74
N GLU A 90 14.59 -3.52 -2.48
CA GLU A 90 14.70 -3.23 -3.91
C GLU A 90 13.54 -3.82 -4.72
N VAL A 91 13.12 -5.04 -4.37
CA VAL A 91 12.02 -5.76 -5.03
C VAL A 91 10.64 -5.29 -4.55
N TYR A 92 10.44 -5.23 -3.24
CA TYR A 92 9.12 -5.01 -2.64
C TYR A 92 8.83 -3.56 -2.26
N LYS A 93 9.82 -2.66 -2.35
CA LYS A 93 9.72 -1.23 -2.00
C LYS A 93 9.18 -0.99 -0.58
N LEU A 94 9.70 -1.76 0.40
CA LEU A 94 9.25 -1.75 1.79
C LEU A 94 9.30 -0.35 2.43
N ASP A 95 10.31 0.45 2.08
CA ASP A 95 10.50 1.84 2.54
C ASP A 95 9.56 2.86 1.90
N LYS A 96 8.71 2.41 0.98
CA LYS A 96 7.62 3.19 0.39
C LYS A 96 6.26 2.73 0.92
N LYS A 97 6.12 1.48 1.40
CA LYS A 97 4.84 0.92 1.83
C LYS A 97 4.24 1.69 3.00
N THR A 98 3.04 2.22 2.75
CA THR A 98 2.25 2.97 3.72
C THR A 98 1.12 2.11 4.29
N ILE A 99 0.86 2.29 5.57
CA ILE A 99 -0.26 1.69 6.29
C ILE A 99 -0.97 2.77 7.09
N TYR A 100 -2.22 2.49 7.48
CA TYR A 100 -2.97 3.32 8.42
C TYR A 100 -3.51 2.47 9.56
N ILE A 101 -3.81 3.12 10.68
CA ILE A 101 -4.47 2.51 11.83
C ILE A 101 -5.98 2.47 11.54
N ALA A 102 -6.56 1.28 11.60
CA ALA A 102 -8.00 1.06 11.42
C ALA A 102 -8.70 0.67 12.72
N SER A 103 -7.96 0.49 13.80
CA SER A 103 -8.55 0.17 15.11
C SER A 103 -9.25 1.39 15.70
N GLU A 104 -10.55 1.27 15.97
CA GLU A 104 -11.36 2.35 16.58
C GLU A 104 -11.04 2.58 18.05
N ILE A 105 -10.31 1.66 18.70
CA ILE A 105 -9.91 1.78 20.11
C ILE A 105 -8.51 2.41 20.27
N PHE A 106 -7.91 2.88 19.18
CA PHE A 106 -6.66 3.64 19.17
C PHE A 106 -7.02 5.12 18.97
N TYR A 107 -6.78 5.95 19.98
CA TYR A 107 -7.27 7.33 20.07
C TYR A 107 -6.17 8.32 19.69
N PHE A 108 -5.63 8.17 18.49
CA PHE A 108 -4.68 9.13 17.95
C PHE A 108 -5.39 10.17 17.08
N GLN A 109 -5.16 11.45 17.36
CA GLN A 109 -5.73 12.61 16.65
C GLN A 109 -4.78 13.16 15.59
N ASP A 110 -3.49 13.25 15.90
CA ASP A 110 -2.47 13.84 15.03
C ASP A 110 -1.44 12.80 14.60
N LYS A 111 -0.92 12.01 15.55
CA LYS A 111 0.06 10.98 15.23
C LYS A 111 -0.67 9.80 14.59
N TYR A 112 -0.25 9.34 13.41
CA TYR A 112 -0.94 8.24 12.69
C TYR A 112 -2.35 8.56 12.18
N SER A 113 -2.78 9.82 12.20
CA SER A 113 -4.02 10.24 11.52
C SER A 113 -3.90 10.11 9.99
N GLU A 114 -2.70 10.29 9.47
CA GLU A 114 -2.33 10.05 8.07
C GLU A 114 -1.59 8.71 7.90
N PRO A 115 -1.61 8.12 6.68
CA PRO A 115 -0.82 6.94 6.37
C PRO A 115 0.67 7.14 6.67
N PHE A 116 1.32 6.14 7.24
CA PHE A 116 2.72 6.19 7.65
C PHE A 116 3.50 4.99 7.13
N ILE A 117 4.84 5.11 7.11
CA ILE A 117 5.75 4.07 6.61
C ILE A 117 6.49 3.45 7.81
N PRO A 118 6.10 2.24 8.27
CA PRO A 118 6.71 1.61 9.44
C PRO A 118 8.22 1.40 9.30
N PHE A 119 8.69 1.08 8.08
CA PHE A 119 10.10 0.88 7.79
C PHE A 119 10.97 2.15 7.88
N LYS A 120 10.37 3.34 7.78
CA LYS A 120 11.08 4.61 7.95
C LYS A 120 11.05 5.12 9.39
N TYR A 121 10.41 4.40 10.30
CA TYR A 121 10.38 4.77 11.71
C TYR A 121 11.80 4.90 12.28
N LYS A 122 12.06 6.06 12.88
CA LYS A 122 13.29 6.35 13.62
C LYS A 122 12.93 6.98 14.94
N LYS A 123 13.52 6.49 16.02
CA LYS A 123 13.45 7.11 17.34
C LYS A 123 14.84 7.54 17.79
N ASN A 124 14.99 8.83 18.12
CA ASN A 124 16.28 9.42 18.49
C ASN A 124 17.39 9.11 17.46
N GLY A 125 17.05 9.18 16.16
CA GLY A 125 17.94 8.87 15.05
C GLY A 125 18.24 7.38 14.82
N LYS A 126 17.64 6.46 15.59
CA LYS A 126 17.84 5.01 15.46
C LYS A 126 16.64 4.36 14.79
N ASP A 127 16.90 3.53 13.78
CA ASP A 127 15.90 2.68 13.14
C ASP A 127 15.42 1.54 14.07
N SER A 128 14.34 0.88 13.67
CA SER A 128 13.70 -0.20 14.41
C SER A 128 14.64 -1.38 14.70
N HIS A 129 15.53 -1.73 13.77
CA HIS A 129 16.51 -2.81 13.95
C HIS A 129 17.59 -2.44 14.98
N LYS A 130 18.09 -1.20 14.99
CA LYS A 130 19.00 -0.69 16.03
C LYS A 130 18.34 -0.62 17.40
N ILE A 131 17.05 -0.30 17.48
CA ILE A 131 16.29 -0.32 18.72
C ILE A 131 16.22 -1.75 19.26
N TYR A 132 15.80 -2.70 18.41
CA TYR A 132 15.80 -4.13 18.73
C TYR A 132 17.17 -4.62 19.22
N ASN A 133 18.24 -4.37 18.46
CA ASN A 133 19.59 -4.81 18.83
C ASN A 133 20.04 -4.21 20.17
N SER A 134 19.68 -2.93 20.43
CA SER A 134 19.95 -2.31 21.73
C SER A 134 19.25 -3.06 22.88
N ILE A 135 17.97 -3.40 22.71
CA ILE A 135 17.16 -4.11 23.73
C ILE A 135 17.67 -5.56 23.91
N LYS A 136 18.06 -6.22 22.80
CA LYS A 136 18.57 -7.60 22.79
C LYS A 136 19.88 -7.74 23.55
N HIS A 137 20.82 -6.81 23.32
CA HIS A 137 22.15 -6.87 23.93
C HIS A 137 22.20 -6.30 25.35
N ASP A 138 21.37 -5.29 25.66
CA ASP A 138 21.36 -4.64 26.96
C ASP A 138 19.96 -4.12 27.31
N LYS A 139 19.07 -5.03 27.73
CA LYS A 139 17.67 -4.70 28.03
C LYS A 139 17.53 -3.66 29.15
N VAL A 140 18.36 -3.74 30.19
CA VAL A 140 18.23 -2.89 31.39
C VAL A 140 18.45 -1.42 31.04
N ASN A 141 19.54 -1.12 30.33
CA ASN A 141 19.85 0.27 29.98
C ASN A 141 19.04 0.80 28.78
N ASN A 142 18.43 -0.10 28.00
CA ASN A 142 17.68 0.27 26.79
C ASN A 142 16.17 0.14 26.93
N LEU A 143 15.65 -0.13 28.13
CA LEU A 143 14.22 -0.34 28.35
C LEU A 143 13.35 0.84 27.90
N LYS A 144 13.83 2.09 28.05
CA LYS A 144 13.12 3.30 27.58
C LYS A 144 12.91 3.36 26.07
N LYS A 145 13.67 2.58 25.29
CA LYS A 145 13.48 2.46 23.83
C LYS A 145 12.37 1.47 23.47
N ALA A 146 11.90 0.69 24.44
CA ALA A 146 10.82 -0.27 24.27
C ALA A 146 9.48 0.34 24.67
N ASP A 147 9.07 1.35 23.93
CA ASP A 147 7.84 2.11 24.17
C ASP A 147 6.70 1.72 23.22
N LEU A 148 5.53 2.32 23.45
CA LEU A 148 4.33 2.06 22.68
C LEU A 148 4.52 2.44 21.20
N GLU A 149 5.15 3.59 20.90
CA GLU A 149 5.40 4.00 19.52
C GLU A 149 6.27 2.99 18.77
N THR A 150 7.33 2.49 19.40
CA THR A 150 8.19 1.46 18.81
C THR A 150 7.44 0.15 18.62
N ALA A 151 6.59 -0.25 19.58
CA ALA A 151 5.78 -1.47 19.45
C ALA A 151 4.79 -1.39 18.29
N ILE A 152 4.07 -0.26 18.13
CA ILE A 152 3.15 -0.03 17.01
C ILE A 152 3.90 -0.11 15.68
N ASN A 153 5.01 0.61 15.54
CA ASN A 153 5.79 0.59 14.31
C ASN A 153 6.41 -0.78 14.02
N MET A 154 6.86 -1.53 15.03
CA MET A 154 7.39 -2.87 14.86
C MET A 154 6.32 -3.86 14.37
N LEU A 155 5.11 -3.79 14.93
CA LEU A 155 3.99 -4.60 14.46
C LEU A 155 3.55 -4.18 13.05
N GLY A 156 3.58 -2.87 12.75
CA GLY A 156 3.32 -2.34 11.40
C GLY A 156 4.32 -2.84 10.36
N THR A 157 5.62 -2.90 10.71
CA THR A 157 6.66 -3.52 9.88
C THR A 157 6.35 -4.99 9.61
N LEU A 158 6.02 -5.75 10.66
CA LEU A 158 5.67 -7.16 10.52
C LEU A 158 4.41 -7.37 9.67
N PHE A 159 3.42 -6.46 9.79
CA PHE A 159 2.22 -6.48 8.96
C PHE A 159 2.54 -6.28 7.47
N VAL A 160 3.36 -5.28 7.13
CA VAL A 160 3.80 -5.04 5.74
C VAL A 160 4.53 -6.26 5.18
N LEU A 161 5.40 -6.88 5.97
CA LEU A 161 6.11 -8.11 5.55
C LEU A 161 5.14 -9.27 5.30
N ASN A 162 4.13 -9.44 6.14
CA ASN A 162 3.08 -10.44 5.92
C ASN A 162 2.29 -10.16 4.64
N LEU A 163 1.94 -8.91 4.34
CA LEU A 163 1.28 -8.55 3.09
C LEU A 163 2.15 -8.85 1.87
N CYS A 164 3.46 -8.58 1.93
CA CYS A 164 4.37 -8.91 0.83
C CYS A 164 4.55 -10.43 0.65
N PHE A 165 4.55 -11.18 1.76
CA PHE A 165 4.74 -12.63 1.74
C PHE A 165 3.47 -13.37 1.33
N TYR A 166 2.31 -12.87 1.76
CA TYR A 166 1.00 -13.45 1.50
C TYR A 166 0.02 -12.36 1.00
N PRO A 167 0.09 -11.96 -0.29
CA PRO A 167 -0.71 -10.86 -0.83
C PRO A 167 -2.23 -11.07 -0.72
N GLU A 168 -2.67 -12.33 -0.67
CA GLU A 168 -4.09 -12.70 -0.54
C GLU A 168 -4.72 -12.20 0.77
N LEU A 169 -3.92 -11.88 1.79
CA LEU A 169 -4.37 -11.22 3.02
C LEU A 169 -5.17 -9.94 2.76
N ALA A 170 -4.88 -9.25 1.66
CA ALA A 170 -5.57 -8.05 1.24
C ALA A 170 -7.08 -8.25 0.98
N TYR A 171 -7.46 -9.45 0.58
CA TYR A 171 -8.82 -9.80 0.15
C TYR A 171 -9.57 -10.64 1.19
N LYS A 172 -8.96 -10.89 2.35
CA LYS A 172 -9.60 -11.62 3.43
C LYS A 172 -10.74 -10.83 4.04
N GLU A 173 -11.75 -11.56 4.50
CA GLU A 173 -12.87 -11.02 5.24
C GLU A 173 -12.43 -10.35 6.55
N ASP A 174 -13.34 -9.53 7.10
CA ASP A 174 -13.09 -8.67 8.26
C ASP A 174 -12.62 -9.42 9.51
N ASN A 175 -13.07 -10.65 9.70
CA ASN A 175 -12.70 -11.52 10.81
C ASN A 175 -11.30 -12.14 10.66
N GLU A 176 -10.80 -12.28 9.43
CA GLU A 176 -9.53 -12.91 9.12
C GLU A 176 -8.43 -11.90 8.79
N ARG A 177 -8.75 -10.64 8.49
CA ARG A 177 -7.75 -9.58 8.29
C ARG A 177 -7.21 -9.03 9.62
N SER A 178 -6.16 -8.21 9.54
CA SER A 178 -5.64 -7.46 10.70
C SER A 178 -6.76 -6.64 11.35
N LYS A 179 -6.73 -6.49 12.67
CA LYS A 179 -7.64 -5.61 13.42
C LYS A 179 -7.05 -4.22 13.68
N ILE A 180 -5.73 -4.09 13.64
CA ILE A 180 -5.04 -2.82 13.89
C ILE A 180 -4.75 -2.06 12.61
N PHE A 181 -4.20 -2.72 11.59
CA PHE A 181 -3.64 -2.05 10.42
C PHE A 181 -4.40 -2.39 9.14
N ARG A 182 -4.31 -1.46 8.19
CA ARG A 182 -4.69 -1.68 6.80
C ARG A 182 -3.58 -1.18 5.91
N GLY A 183 -3.29 -1.94 4.85
CA GLY A 183 -2.43 -1.46 3.79
C GLY A 183 -3.14 -0.38 2.98
N ARG A 184 -2.38 0.59 2.46
CA ARG A 184 -2.93 1.53 1.47
C ARG A 184 -3.36 0.75 0.23
N LYS A 185 -4.61 0.97 -0.19
CA LYS A 185 -5.20 0.40 -1.41
C LYS A 185 -4.99 1.34 -2.59
N ALA A 186 -4.67 0.78 -3.74
CA ALA A 186 -4.92 1.42 -5.02
C ALA A 186 -6.05 0.67 -5.71
N PHE A 187 -7.17 1.35 -5.92
CA PHE A 187 -8.17 0.85 -6.85
C PHE A 187 -7.72 1.25 -8.27
N ILE A 188 -7.97 0.37 -9.24
CA ILE A 188 -7.70 0.61 -10.65
C ILE A 188 -9.04 0.49 -11.36
N GLU A 189 -9.68 1.63 -11.61
CA GLU A 189 -10.85 1.70 -12.48
C GLU A 189 -10.52 2.37 -13.80
N PRO A 190 -10.95 1.88 -14.96
CA PRO A 190 -10.93 2.68 -16.18
C PRO A 190 -12.00 3.79 -16.10
N LEU A 191 -11.64 5.05 -15.86
CA LEU A 191 -12.58 6.18 -15.95
C LEU A 191 -12.22 7.17 -17.08
N PHE A 192 -13.28 7.62 -17.74
CA PHE A 192 -13.35 8.47 -18.93
C PHE A 192 -12.91 9.90 -18.59
N LEU A 193 -11.87 10.38 -19.29
CA LEU A 193 -11.09 11.58 -18.97
C LEU A 193 -11.75 12.93 -19.29
N SER A 194 -13.03 12.97 -19.66
CA SER A 194 -13.71 14.26 -19.84
C SER A 194 -14.21 14.79 -18.50
N GLY A 195 -13.52 15.79 -17.92
CA GLY A 195 -14.03 16.55 -16.78
C GLY A 195 -13.08 16.76 -15.60
N ILE A 196 -11.89 16.16 -15.60
CA ILE A 196 -10.97 16.28 -14.45
C ILE A 196 -10.17 17.60 -14.56
N SER A 197 -10.67 18.64 -13.92
CA SER A 197 -10.01 19.96 -13.81
C SER A 197 -8.68 19.95 -13.01
N GLU A 198 -8.20 18.78 -12.58
CA GLU A 198 -7.06 18.63 -11.66
C GLU A 198 -5.95 17.70 -12.16
N ILE A 199 -6.03 17.16 -13.38
CA ILE A 199 -4.96 16.30 -13.93
C ILE A 199 -3.64 17.03 -14.13
N ASP A 200 -3.69 18.34 -14.35
CA ASP A 200 -2.48 19.19 -14.38
C ASP A 200 -1.65 19.11 -13.09
N LYS A 201 -2.24 18.63 -11.99
CA LYS A 201 -1.55 18.41 -10.71
C LYS A 201 -0.94 17.01 -10.59
N LEU A 202 -1.28 16.06 -11.45
CA LEU A 202 -0.76 14.70 -11.39
C LEU A 202 0.61 14.65 -12.11
N ASP A 203 1.66 14.73 -11.31
CA ASP A 203 3.02 14.48 -11.78
C ASP A 203 3.30 12.98 -11.92
N LYS A 204 4.09 12.61 -12.92
CA LYS A 204 4.43 11.20 -13.19
C LYS A 204 5.13 10.57 -11.99
N ASP A 205 6.07 11.28 -11.38
CA ASP A 205 6.85 10.78 -10.25
C ASP A 205 5.96 10.66 -9.00
N GLU A 206 5.01 11.58 -8.81
CA GLU A 206 3.99 11.49 -7.74
C GLU A 206 3.07 10.26 -7.91
N VAL A 207 2.67 9.95 -9.15
CA VAL A 207 1.88 8.75 -9.46
C VAL A 207 2.70 7.49 -9.16
N GLU A 208 3.93 7.41 -9.67
CA GLU A 208 4.80 6.26 -9.44
C GLU A 208 5.06 6.05 -7.93
N GLU A 209 5.31 7.13 -7.18
CA GLU A 209 5.48 7.11 -5.73
C GLU A 209 4.21 6.63 -5.01
N TYR A 210 3.03 7.11 -5.42
CA TYR A 210 1.76 6.65 -4.87
C TYR A 210 1.60 5.13 -5.05
N PHE A 211 1.82 4.62 -6.27
CA PHE A 211 1.72 3.19 -6.56
C PHE A 211 2.70 2.39 -5.71
N GLU A 212 3.95 2.83 -5.62
CA GLU A 212 4.93 2.17 -4.76
C GLU A 212 4.52 2.17 -3.28
N SER A 213 3.80 3.19 -2.84
CA SER A 213 3.28 3.28 -1.46
C SER A 213 2.14 2.31 -1.15
N CYS A 214 1.45 1.78 -2.16
CA CYS A 214 0.32 0.89 -2.00
C CYS A 214 0.75 -0.54 -1.68
N SER A 215 -0.02 -1.21 -0.83
CA SER A 215 0.26 -2.59 -0.42
C SER A 215 -0.38 -3.62 -1.36
N TYR A 216 -1.48 -3.26 -2.04
CA TYR A 216 -2.16 -4.12 -3.02
C TYR A 216 -3.09 -3.30 -3.93
N TYR A 217 -3.56 -3.97 -4.99
CA TYR A 217 -4.28 -3.36 -6.12
C TYR A 217 -5.59 -4.10 -6.37
N GLU A 218 -6.71 -3.37 -6.44
CA GLU A 218 -8.04 -3.96 -6.64
C GLU A 218 -8.60 -3.53 -8.01
N TRP A 219 -8.95 -4.50 -8.87
CA TRP A 219 -9.65 -4.28 -10.14
C TRP A 219 -11.15 -4.35 -9.91
N ILE A 220 -11.88 -3.38 -10.45
CA ILE A 220 -13.35 -3.40 -10.38
C ILE A 220 -13.98 -4.03 -11.65
N GLN A 221 -13.27 -4.12 -12.78
CA GLN A 221 -13.85 -4.58 -14.06
C GLN A 221 -13.17 -5.78 -14.75
N TYR A 222 -11.90 -6.09 -14.49
CA TYR A 222 -11.17 -7.19 -15.18
C TYR A 222 -10.24 -7.98 -14.23
N PRO A 223 -10.75 -8.99 -13.50
CA PRO A 223 -9.96 -9.77 -12.54
C PRO A 223 -8.88 -10.67 -13.18
N GLU A 224 -8.79 -10.72 -14.51
CA GLU A 224 -7.98 -11.70 -15.27
C GLU A 224 -6.59 -11.18 -15.66
N LEU A 225 -6.25 -9.93 -15.32
CA LEU A 225 -4.99 -9.29 -15.70
C LEU A 225 -3.83 -9.65 -14.74
N ILE A 226 -2.76 -10.25 -15.28
CA ILE A 226 -1.64 -10.85 -14.54
C ILE A 226 -0.71 -9.83 -13.85
N ASN A 227 -0.77 -8.53 -14.21
CA ASN A 227 0.03 -7.48 -13.53
C ASN A 227 -0.70 -6.12 -13.51
N PRO A 228 -1.64 -5.91 -12.55
CA PRO A 228 -2.47 -4.71 -12.45
C PRO A 228 -1.68 -3.39 -12.47
N ARG A 229 -0.60 -3.36 -11.68
CA ARG A 229 0.22 -2.18 -11.45
C ARG A 229 0.95 -1.76 -12.72
N GLU A 230 1.60 -2.71 -13.39
CA GLU A 230 2.42 -2.42 -14.58
C GLU A 230 1.53 -1.95 -15.74
N TYR A 231 0.37 -2.60 -15.93
CA TYR A 231 -0.63 -2.15 -16.88
C TYR A 231 -1.10 -0.72 -16.54
N ALA A 232 -1.47 -0.48 -15.29
CA ALA A 232 -2.00 0.81 -14.88
C ALA A 232 -0.99 1.95 -15.07
N LEU A 233 0.26 1.75 -14.63
CA LEU A 233 1.34 2.71 -14.81
C LEU A 233 1.63 2.98 -16.28
N LYS A 234 1.62 1.94 -17.12
CA LYS A 234 1.84 2.09 -18.56
C LYS A 234 0.75 2.94 -19.20
N GLU A 235 -0.52 2.67 -18.89
CA GLU A 235 -1.65 3.42 -19.44
C GLU A 235 -1.65 4.88 -18.97
N ILE A 236 -1.45 5.13 -17.66
CA ILE A 236 -1.36 6.50 -17.12
C ILE A 236 -0.19 7.26 -17.75
N ASN A 237 0.99 6.64 -17.84
CA ASN A 237 2.16 7.28 -18.44
C ASN A 237 1.98 7.58 -19.93
N PHE A 238 1.35 6.66 -20.67
CA PHE A 238 1.00 6.88 -22.07
C PHE A 238 0.02 8.06 -22.21
N MET A 239 -0.95 8.16 -21.30
CA MET A 239 -1.92 9.24 -21.25
C MET A 239 -1.29 10.60 -20.98
N LEU A 240 -0.52 10.71 -19.89
CA LEU A 240 0.20 11.93 -19.51
C LEU A 240 1.18 12.39 -20.61
N LYS A 241 1.74 11.45 -21.38
CA LYS A 241 2.67 11.78 -22.47
C LYS A 241 1.98 12.29 -23.73
N ASN A 242 0.85 11.70 -24.12
CA ASN A 242 0.27 11.92 -25.45
C ASN A 242 -0.97 12.80 -25.46
N TYR A 243 -1.65 12.96 -24.33
CA TYR A 243 -2.96 13.62 -24.29
C TYR A 243 -3.13 14.58 -23.10
N LYS A 244 -2.04 15.01 -22.46
CA LYS A 244 -2.08 15.98 -21.35
C LYS A 244 -2.90 17.24 -21.68
N ASP A 245 -2.79 17.73 -22.90
CA ASP A 245 -3.54 18.92 -23.34
C ASP A 245 -5.03 18.63 -23.65
N GLU A 246 -5.39 17.36 -23.87
CA GLU A 246 -6.78 16.92 -24.05
C GLU A 246 -7.46 16.63 -22.71
N THR A 247 -6.72 16.19 -21.69
CA THR A 247 -7.26 15.88 -20.35
C THR A 247 -7.73 17.10 -19.56
N ASN A 248 -7.30 18.30 -19.96
CA ASN A 248 -7.69 19.57 -19.32
C ASN A 248 -8.86 20.26 -20.03
N ARG A 249 -9.35 19.68 -21.12
CA ARG A 249 -10.46 20.24 -21.87
C ARG A 249 -11.76 19.84 -21.21
N THR A 250 -12.68 20.80 -21.18
CA THR A 250 -14.07 20.51 -20.83
C THR A 250 -14.65 19.49 -21.81
N LEU A 251 -15.68 18.79 -21.36
CA LEU A 251 -16.41 17.84 -22.17
C LEU A 251 -16.81 18.41 -23.55
N ASP A 252 -17.37 19.61 -23.57
CA ASP A 252 -17.80 20.28 -24.80
C ASP A 252 -16.63 20.57 -25.75
N GLU A 253 -15.46 20.91 -25.22
CA GLU A 253 -14.25 21.17 -26.01
C GLU A 253 -13.68 19.88 -26.62
N LEU A 254 -13.73 18.78 -25.87
CA LEU A 254 -13.35 17.46 -26.36
C LEU A 254 -14.29 17.02 -27.48
N LEU A 255 -15.60 17.08 -27.26
CA LEU A 255 -16.61 16.73 -28.26
C LEU A 255 -16.42 17.56 -29.53
N LYS A 256 -16.29 18.89 -29.42
CA LYS A 256 -16.03 19.78 -30.56
C LYS A 256 -14.75 19.42 -31.30
N SER A 257 -13.66 19.09 -30.59
CA SER A 257 -12.37 18.77 -31.21
C SER A 257 -12.40 17.44 -32.00
N LYS A 258 -13.24 16.49 -31.59
CA LYS A 258 -13.42 15.20 -32.26
C LYS A 258 -14.57 15.22 -33.28
N TRP A 259 -15.37 16.28 -33.29
CA TRP A 259 -16.48 16.48 -34.23
C TRP A 259 -15.97 16.93 -35.59
N LYS A 260 -16.13 16.07 -36.61
CA LYS A 260 -15.72 16.40 -37.98
C LYS A 260 -16.70 15.80 -38.97
N LYS A 261 -17.21 16.62 -39.90
CA LYS A 261 -18.21 16.21 -40.91
C LYS A 261 -19.46 15.56 -40.30
N GLY A 262 -19.99 16.15 -39.22
CA GLY A 262 -21.26 15.71 -38.62
C GLY A 262 -21.21 14.38 -37.88
N ARG A 263 -20.02 13.83 -37.58
CA ARG A 263 -19.83 12.64 -36.74
C ARG A 263 -18.60 12.84 -35.84
N ILE A 264 -18.58 12.15 -34.71
CA ILE A 264 -17.40 12.04 -33.86
C ILE A 264 -16.45 11.05 -34.55
N ILE A 265 -15.20 11.45 -34.83
CA ILE A 265 -14.21 10.53 -35.40
C ILE A 265 -13.63 9.68 -34.27
N GLU A 266 -13.96 8.39 -34.28
CA GLU A 266 -13.30 7.37 -33.48
C GLU A 266 -12.09 6.83 -34.26
N SER A 267 -10.87 6.94 -33.70
CA SER A 267 -9.72 6.23 -34.28
C SER A 267 -9.93 4.74 -34.02
N GLY A 268 -10.05 3.94 -35.10
CA GLY A 268 -10.50 2.55 -35.10
C GLY A 268 -9.73 1.51 -34.28
N ASN A 269 -8.84 1.92 -33.37
CA ASN A 269 -8.26 1.04 -32.36
C ASN A 269 -8.91 1.19 -30.98
N TYR A 270 -9.78 2.19 -30.74
CA TYR A 270 -10.53 2.33 -29.49
C TYR A 270 -11.81 3.16 -29.71
N PRO A 271 -13.03 2.61 -29.48
CA PRO A 271 -14.23 3.40 -29.23
C PRO A 271 -14.37 3.80 -27.76
N PHE A 272 -13.29 3.76 -26.98
CA PHE A 272 -13.31 4.19 -25.58
C PHE A 272 -12.72 5.59 -25.48
N LEU A 273 -13.57 6.55 -25.15
CA LEU A 273 -13.16 7.84 -24.60
C LEU A 273 -12.49 7.60 -23.22
N LEU A 274 -11.28 7.03 -23.24
CA LEU A 274 -10.29 7.05 -22.16
C LEU A 274 -10.59 6.09 -21.00
N SER A 275 -10.14 4.84 -21.12
CA SER A 275 -10.02 3.91 -19.98
C SER A 275 -8.70 4.17 -19.24
N VAL A 276 -8.68 5.06 -18.25
CA VAL A 276 -7.49 5.27 -17.41
C VAL A 276 -7.74 4.72 -16.02
N PRO A 277 -6.83 3.91 -15.45
CA PRO A 277 -6.82 3.57 -14.02
C PRO A 277 -6.96 4.82 -13.14
N VAL A 278 -8.13 5.04 -12.56
CA VAL A 278 -8.33 6.02 -11.50
C VAL A 278 -7.84 5.40 -10.22
N ILE A 279 -6.88 6.08 -9.61
CA ILE A 279 -6.37 5.78 -8.28
C ILE A 279 -7.32 6.42 -7.27
N TYR A 280 -7.93 5.60 -6.41
CA TYR A 280 -8.78 6.07 -5.32
C TYR A 280 -7.96 6.31 -4.05
N PRO A 281 -7.69 7.57 -3.64
CA PRO A 281 -7.24 7.85 -2.29
C PRO A 281 -8.41 7.65 -1.30
N ASN A 282 -8.12 7.06 -0.15
CA ASN A 282 -9.09 6.54 0.82
C ASN A 282 -9.88 7.63 1.60
N ASN A 283 -9.92 8.87 1.12
CA ASN A 283 -10.51 10.01 1.83
C ASN A 283 -11.98 10.32 1.48
N ALA A 284 -12.66 9.41 0.74
CA ALA A 284 -14.12 9.33 0.50
C ALA A 284 -14.86 10.58 -0.07
N LYS A 285 -14.27 11.77 -0.03
CA LYS A 285 -14.92 13.03 -0.42
C LYS A 285 -14.95 13.30 -1.93
N ASN A 286 -14.09 12.66 -2.72
CA ASN A 286 -14.04 12.85 -4.18
C ASN A 286 -14.90 11.84 -4.98
N ILE A 287 -15.40 10.79 -4.34
CA ILE A 287 -15.96 9.62 -5.04
C ILE A 287 -17.36 9.89 -5.62
N SER A 288 -18.28 10.49 -4.85
CA SER A 288 -19.61 10.81 -5.37
C SER A 288 -19.59 11.86 -6.47
N MET A 289 -18.58 12.73 -6.50
CA MET A 289 -18.51 13.80 -7.50
C MET A 289 -18.05 13.24 -8.85
N LEU A 290 -16.98 12.44 -8.86
CA LEU A 290 -16.42 11.82 -10.07
C LEU A 290 -17.37 10.82 -10.73
N HIS A 291 -18.06 9.98 -9.93
CA HIS A 291 -19.03 9.03 -10.46
C HIS A 291 -20.24 9.75 -11.09
N ASN A 292 -20.76 10.78 -10.44
CA ASN A 292 -21.87 11.58 -10.96
C ASN A 292 -21.49 12.36 -12.23
N GLU A 293 -20.24 12.81 -12.38
CA GLU A 293 -19.77 13.50 -13.58
C GLU A 293 -19.59 12.54 -14.77
N ALA A 294 -19.06 11.34 -14.52
CA ALA A 294 -18.95 10.28 -15.52
C ALA A 294 -20.33 9.79 -16.01
N GLU A 295 -21.29 9.62 -15.09
CA GLU A 295 -22.67 9.24 -15.42
C GLU A 295 -23.36 10.31 -16.28
N LYS A 296 -23.22 11.60 -15.92
CA LYS A 296 -23.73 12.72 -16.73
C LYS A 296 -23.13 12.77 -18.13
N PHE A 297 -21.83 12.50 -18.26
CA PHE A 297 -21.17 12.43 -19.55
C PHE A 297 -21.72 11.29 -20.43
N TYR A 298 -21.91 10.11 -19.83
CA TYR A 298 -22.46 8.96 -20.55
C TYR A 298 -23.87 9.24 -21.07
N LEU A 299 -24.73 9.82 -20.22
CA LEU A 299 -26.08 10.22 -20.60
C LEU A 299 -26.08 11.26 -21.72
N ALA A 300 -25.23 12.29 -21.66
CA ALA A 300 -25.11 13.29 -22.71
C ALA A 300 -24.63 12.70 -24.06
N LEU A 301 -23.72 11.72 -24.02
CA LEU A 301 -23.28 10.99 -25.21
C LEU A 301 -24.38 10.11 -25.80
N GLU A 302 -25.17 9.43 -24.96
CA GLU A 302 -26.33 8.66 -25.43
C GLU A 302 -27.40 9.56 -26.05
N GLU A 303 -27.66 10.74 -25.45
CA GLU A 303 -28.56 11.74 -26.01
C GLU A 303 -28.08 12.23 -27.39
N GLU A 304 -26.80 12.61 -27.54
CA GLU A 304 -26.19 12.97 -28.83
C GLU A 304 -26.24 11.84 -29.87
N ARG A 305 -26.14 10.58 -29.44
CA ARG A 305 -26.30 9.39 -30.30
C ARG A 305 -27.74 9.17 -30.74
N ASN A 306 -28.71 9.48 -29.87
CA ASN A 306 -30.14 9.28 -30.11
C ASN A 306 -30.81 10.45 -30.86
N ILE A 307 -30.15 11.60 -31.00
CA ILE A 307 -30.60 12.76 -31.79
C ILE A 307 -30.32 12.59 -33.31
N LYS A 308 -29.91 11.39 -33.77
CA LYS A 308 -29.67 11.06 -35.17
C LYS A 308 -30.51 9.91 -35.72
#